data_AF-A0A379W9V0-F1
#
_entry.id   AF-A0A379W9V0-F1
#
_cell.length_a   1.000
_cell.length_b   1.000
_cell.length_c   1.000
_cell.angle_alpha   90.00
_cell.angle_beta   90.00
_cell.angle_gamma   90.00
#
_symmetry.space_group_name_H-M   'P 1'
#
loop_
_entity.id
_entity.type
_entity.pdbx_description
1 polymer ?
#
loop_
_entity_poly.entity_id
_entity_poly.type
_entity_poly.pdbx_seq_one_letter_code
_entity_poly.pdbx_strand_id
1 'polypeptide(L)'
;MIIAADGTIDDDIAFFAATIESKAKLAYDNVSDWLENNGTWQPDNEGIAQQIRLLHRICLSRSEWRHHHALVFKDRPDYRFVLGEKGEVLDIVAEPRRIANRIVEESMIAANLCAARVLRDKLGFGIYNVHTGFDPANADALAALLKTHGLHVDAEEVLTLEGFCKLRRELDAQPSGFLDSRIRRFQSFAEISTEPGRISVLVLRLMPPGPLPSVSMAI
;
A
#
# COMPACT_ATOMS: atom_id res chain seq x y z
N MET A 1 1.47 -16.37 9.43
CA MET A 1 2.33 -15.21 9.73
C MET A 1 2.07 -14.78 11.16
N ILE A 2 3.11 -14.32 11.86
CA ILE A 2 3.01 -13.74 13.20
C ILE A 2 3.42 -12.27 13.06
N ILE A 3 2.64 -11.37 13.67
CA ILE A 3 2.91 -9.93 13.67
C ILE A 3 3.24 -9.52 15.11
N ALA A 4 4.44 -8.99 15.31
CA ALA A 4 4.91 -8.49 16.59
C ALA A 4 4.21 -7.18 16.98
N ALA A 5 4.37 -6.75 18.23
CA ALA A 5 3.68 -5.58 18.77
C ALA A 5 4.04 -4.26 18.04
N ASP A 6 5.24 -4.19 17.47
CA ASP A 6 5.76 -3.07 16.68
C ASP A 6 5.34 -3.14 15.19
N GLY A 7 4.56 -4.16 14.80
CA GLY A 7 4.15 -4.39 13.42
C GLY A 7 5.16 -5.18 12.58
N THR A 8 6.30 -5.62 13.14
CA THR A 8 7.24 -6.47 12.40
C THR A 8 6.62 -7.83 12.08
N ILE A 9 6.83 -8.32 10.85
CA ILE A 9 6.42 -9.67 10.44
C ILE A 9 7.57 -10.64 10.72
N ASP A 10 7.29 -11.64 11.55
CA ASP A 10 8.23 -12.70 11.93
C ASP A 10 8.62 -13.57 10.72
N ASP A 11 9.76 -14.25 10.83
CA ASP A 11 10.29 -15.14 9.79
C ASP A 11 9.54 -16.49 9.74
N ASP A 12 8.83 -16.87 10.81
CA ASP A 12 7.97 -18.07 10.82
C ASP A 12 6.70 -17.88 9.96
N ILE A 13 6.87 -18.10 8.66
CA ILE A 13 5.84 -17.95 7.63
C ILE A 13 5.48 -19.32 7.04
N ALA A 14 4.22 -19.71 7.18
CA ALA A 14 3.68 -20.93 6.60
C ALA A 14 2.62 -20.64 5.51
N PHE A 15 2.75 -21.33 4.38
CA PHE A 15 1.73 -21.41 3.33
C PHE A 15 1.18 -22.84 3.28
N PHE A 16 -0.13 -22.99 3.24
CA PHE A 16 -0.80 -24.29 3.18
C PHE A 16 -2.18 -24.14 2.51
N ALA A 17 -2.69 -25.23 1.93
CA ALA A 17 -4.04 -25.28 1.39
C ALA A 17 -5.07 -25.43 2.52
N ALA A 18 -6.20 -24.73 2.43
CA ALA A 18 -7.24 -24.75 3.46
C ALA A 18 -8.65 -24.66 2.86
N THR A 19 -9.64 -25.07 3.65
CA THR A 19 -11.07 -24.83 3.37
C THR A 19 -11.61 -23.90 4.44
N ILE A 20 -12.28 -22.83 4.02
CA ILE A 20 -12.81 -21.79 4.91
C ILE A 20 -14.30 -21.53 4.62
N GLU A 21 -15.02 -21.06 5.63
CA GLU A 21 -16.40 -20.59 5.51
C GLU A 21 -16.49 -19.19 6.13
N SER A 22 -16.83 -18.18 5.32
CA SER A 22 -16.98 -16.81 5.83
C SER A 22 -18.18 -16.71 6.76
N LYS A 23 -17.99 -16.07 7.92
CA LYS A 23 -19.04 -15.89 8.94
C LYS A 23 -19.74 -14.54 8.88
N ALA A 24 -19.28 -13.62 8.03
CA ALA A 24 -19.89 -12.32 7.84
C ALA A 24 -19.53 -11.71 6.48
N LYS A 25 -20.45 -10.93 5.92
CA LYS A 25 -20.17 -10.02 4.80
C LYS A 25 -20.25 -8.59 5.31
N LEU A 26 -19.10 -7.91 5.36
CA LEU A 26 -18.97 -6.58 5.95
C LEU A 26 -18.78 -5.54 4.85
N ALA A 27 -19.37 -4.35 5.04
CA ALA A 27 -19.18 -3.19 4.17
C ALA A 27 -18.14 -2.24 4.78
N TYR A 28 -17.31 -1.62 3.93
CA TYR A 28 -16.23 -0.73 4.38
C TYR A 28 -16.75 0.47 5.19
N ASP A 29 -17.82 1.12 4.73
CA ASP A 29 -18.41 2.26 5.41
C ASP A 29 -18.92 1.87 6.79
N ASN A 30 -19.70 0.78 6.87
CA ASN A 30 -20.23 0.26 8.12
C ASN A 30 -19.14 -0.04 9.16
N VAL A 31 -18.07 -0.72 8.74
CA VAL A 31 -16.96 -1.06 9.65
C VAL A 31 -16.20 0.19 10.08
N SER A 32 -15.99 1.14 9.15
CA SER A 32 -15.32 2.41 9.47
C SER A 32 -16.14 3.25 10.43
N ASP A 33 -17.44 3.41 10.15
CA ASP A 33 -18.42 4.08 10.98
C ASP A 33 -18.40 3.50 12.41
N TRP A 34 -18.51 2.18 12.55
CA TRP A 34 -18.48 1.52 13.85
C TRP A 34 -17.18 1.73 14.62
N LEU A 35 -16.01 1.63 13.95
CA LEU A 35 -14.71 1.86 14.59
C LEU A 35 -14.49 3.33 14.97
N GLU A 36 -15.10 4.26 14.24
CA GLU A 36 -15.01 5.71 14.43
C GLU A 36 -16.10 6.24 15.39
N ASN A 37 -16.95 5.36 15.94
CA ASN A 37 -18.12 5.70 16.76
C ASN A 37 -19.10 6.64 16.03
N ASN A 38 -19.25 6.43 14.73
CA ASN A 38 -20.17 7.13 13.86
C ASN A 38 -21.25 6.15 13.35
N GLY A 39 -22.48 6.61 13.12
CA GLY A 39 -23.56 5.76 12.61
C GLY A 39 -24.17 4.78 13.61
N THR A 40 -25.04 3.90 13.09
CA THR A 40 -25.88 2.98 13.90
C THR A 40 -25.60 1.50 13.62
N TRP A 41 -24.79 1.19 12.61
CA TRP A 41 -24.44 -0.19 12.30
C TRP A 41 -23.53 -0.77 13.37
N GLN A 42 -23.75 -2.03 13.73
CA GLN A 42 -22.91 -2.78 14.66
C GLN A 42 -22.72 -4.21 14.14
N PRO A 43 -21.60 -4.89 14.49
CA PRO A 43 -21.41 -6.29 14.16
C PRO A 43 -22.52 -7.17 14.75
N ASP A 44 -22.90 -8.23 14.02
CA ASP A 44 -24.02 -9.11 14.40
C ASP A 44 -23.80 -9.84 15.74
N ASN A 45 -22.54 -10.06 16.12
CA ASN A 45 -22.18 -10.69 17.40
C ASN A 45 -20.79 -10.25 17.87
N GLU A 46 -20.49 -10.53 19.15
CA GLU A 46 -19.23 -10.15 19.79
C GLU A 46 -18.01 -10.84 19.16
N GLY A 47 -18.17 -12.04 18.59
CA GLY A 47 -17.10 -12.73 17.88
C GLY A 47 -16.61 -11.94 16.65
N ILE A 48 -17.55 -11.42 15.85
CA ILE A 48 -17.22 -10.54 14.71
C ILE A 48 -16.63 -9.22 15.20
N ALA A 49 -17.21 -8.62 16.25
CA ALA A 49 -16.71 -7.38 16.82
C ALA A 49 -15.25 -7.52 17.29
N GLN A 50 -14.91 -8.62 17.96
CA GLN A 50 -13.54 -8.92 18.38
C GLN A 50 -12.60 -9.08 17.18
N GLN A 51 -13.01 -9.78 16.13
CA GLN A 51 -12.20 -9.93 14.91
C GLN A 51 -11.91 -8.56 14.25
N ILE A 52 -12.91 -7.68 14.13
CA ILE A 52 -12.72 -6.34 13.57
C ILE A 52 -11.72 -5.54 14.43
N ARG A 53 -11.84 -5.58 15.76
CA ARG A 53 -10.89 -4.87 16.65
C ARG A 53 -9.46 -5.43 16.56
N LEU A 54 -9.30 -6.75 16.41
CA LEU A 54 -7.99 -7.38 16.21
C LEU A 54 -7.37 -6.95 14.88
N LEU A 55 -8.14 -6.97 13.80
CA LEU A 55 -7.70 -6.50 12.48
C LEU A 55 -7.35 -5.01 12.49
N HIS A 56 -8.14 -4.20 13.21
CA HIS A 56 -7.84 -2.78 13.42
C HIS A 56 -6.50 -2.59 14.16
N ARG A 57 -6.24 -3.35 15.23
CA ARG A 57 -4.96 -3.30 15.94
C ARG A 57 -3.78 -3.68 15.04
N ILE A 58 -3.94 -4.74 14.23
CA ILE A 58 -2.94 -5.15 13.24
C ILE A 58 -2.67 -4.01 12.26
N CYS A 59 -3.73 -3.40 11.70
CA CYS A 59 -3.62 -2.28 10.78
C CYS A 59 -2.80 -1.14 11.39
N LEU A 60 -3.11 -0.70 12.61
CA LEU A 60 -2.38 0.38 13.27
C LEU A 60 -0.90 0.05 13.46
N SER A 61 -0.59 -1.15 13.96
CA SER A 61 0.81 -1.58 14.15
C SER A 61 1.58 -1.67 12.83
N ARG A 62 0.94 -2.18 11.76
CA ARG A 62 1.55 -2.32 10.43
C ARG A 62 1.74 -0.98 9.74
N SER A 63 0.76 -0.09 9.83
CA SER A 63 0.87 1.28 9.29
C SER A 63 1.99 2.06 9.99
N GLU A 64 2.10 1.95 11.31
CA GLU A 64 3.21 2.57 12.06
C GLU A 64 4.56 1.99 11.64
N TRP A 65 4.67 0.66 11.56
CA TRP A 65 5.89 0.01 11.09
C TRP A 65 6.30 0.50 9.70
N ARG A 66 5.36 0.58 8.75
CA ARG A 66 5.61 1.07 7.39
C ARG A 66 5.98 2.55 7.36
N HIS A 67 5.40 3.37 8.23
CA HIS A 67 5.76 4.78 8.31
C HIS A 67 7.26 4.97 8.58
N HIS A 68 7.82 4.17 9.50
CA HIS A 68 9.23 4.21 9.87
C HIS A 68 10.15 3.48 8.87
N HIS A 69 9.74 2.31 8.39
CA HIS A 69 10.64 1.40 7.66
C HIS A 69 10.41 1.36 6.15
N ALA A 70 9.34 1.99 5.66
CA ALA A 70 8.88 1.84 4.29
C ALA A 70 8.36 3.18 3.72
N LEU A 71 7.88 3.14 2.48
CA LEU A 71 7.28 4.28 1.81
C LEU A 71 5.77 4.22 1.91
N VAL A 72 5.21 5.26 2.53
CA VAL A 72 3.77 5.45 2.59
C VAL A 72 3.41 6.55 1.60
N PHE A 73 2.83 6.18 0.45
CA PHE A 73 2.28 7.17 -0.46
C PHE A 73 1.09 7.88 0.17
N LYS A 74 0.98 9.20 -0.07
CA LYS A 74 -0.23 9.94 0.29
C LYS A 74 -1.44 9.35 -0.41
N ASP A 75 -2.50 9.14 0.36
CA ASP A 75 -3.79 8.71 -0.16
C ASP A 75 -4.28 9.69 -1.23
N ARG A 76 -4.69 9.14 -2.37
CA ARG A 76 -5.52 9.85 -3.34
C ARG A 76 -6.93 9.27 -3.26
N PRO A 77 -7.98 10.10 -3.32
CA PRO A 77 -9.33 9.57 -3.35
C PRO A 77 -9.50 8.71 -4.61
N ASP A 78 -10.14 7.57 -4.43
CA ASP A 78 -10.65 6.79 -5.55
C ASP A 78 -11.95 7.46 -6.02
N TYR A 79 -12.24 7.43 -7.32
CA TYR A 79 -13.44 8.05 -7.88
C TYR A 79 -14.40 6.97 -8.35
N ARG A 80 -15.65 7.05 -7.88
CA ARG A 80 -16.73 6.16 -8.32
C ARG A 80 -17.73 6.92 -9.18
N PHE A 81 -18.00 6.35 -10.35
CA PHE A 81 -19.05 6.82 -11.25
C PHE A 81 -20.40 6.27 -10.77
N VAL A 82 -21.36 7.16 -10.54
CA VAL A 82 -22.76 6.79 -10.31
C VAL A 82 -23.44 6.77 -11.67
N LEU A 83 -23.89 5.59 -12.09
CA LEU A 83 -24.51 5.39 -13.40
C LEU A 83 -26.03 5.27 -13.26
N GLY A 84 -26.75 5.89 -14.18
CA GLY A 84 -28.20 5.72 -14.34
C GLY A 84 -28.55 4.43 -15.08
N GLU A 85 -29.84 4.19 -15.27
CA GLU A 85 -30.35 2.94 -15.84
C GLU A 85 -29.90 2.71 -17.30
N LYS A 86 -29.59 3.77 -18.05
CA LYS A 86 -29.11 3.69 -19.44
C LYS A 86 -27.59 3.81 -19.54
N GLY A 87 -26.88 3.76 -18.41
CA GLY A 87 -25.42 3.89 -18.33
C GLY A 87 -24.91 5.34 -18.42
N GLU A 88 -25.79 6.34 -18.35
CA GLU A 88 -25.41 7.73 -18.25
C GLU A 88 -24.73 8.03 -16.90
N VAL A 89 -23.69 8.87 -16.90
CA VAL A 89 -23.01 9.29 -15.67
C VAL A 89 -23.88 10.34 -14.98
N LEU A 90 -24.44 9.98 -13.83
CA LEU A 90 -25.23 10.86 -12.98
C LEU A 90 -24.34 11.69 -12.04
N ASP A 91 -23.27 11.08 -11.52
CA ASP A 91 -22.36 11.72 -10.58
C ASP A 91 -20.97 11.06 -10.60
N ILE A 92 -19.96 11.80 -10.14
CA ILE A 92 -18.59 11.32 -9.92
C ILE A 92 -18.21 11.65 -8.47
N VAL A 93 -18.24 10.63 -7.62
CA VAL A 93 -18.04 10.80 -6.18
C VAL A 93 -16.61 10.42 -5.82
N ALA A 94 -15.94 11.28 -5.05
CA ALA A 94 -14.66 10.95 -4.43
C ALA A 94 -14.93 10.09 -3.19
N GLU A 95 -14.36 8.88 -3.15
CA GLU A 95 -14.46 7.97 -2.02
C GLU A 95 -13.18 8.07 -1.18
N PRO A 96 -13.26 8.62 0.04
CA PRO A 96 -12.10 8.70 0.91
C PRO A 96 -11.73 7.31 1.43
N ARG A 97 -10.43 7.02 1.52
CA ARG A 97 -9.95 5.80 2.16
C ARG A 97 -10.06 5.91 3.67
N ARG A 98 -11.00 5.16 4.24
CA ARG A 98 -11.26 5.10 5.68
C ARG A 98 -10.59 3.90 6.33
N ILE A 99 -10.73 3.78 7.64
CA ILE A 99 -9.98 2.78 8.43
C ILE A 99 -10.25 1.34 7.97
N ALA A 100 -11.47 1.00 7.55
CA ALA A 100 -11.76 -0.34 7.05
C ALA A 100 -11.03 -0.66 5.74
N ASN A 101 -10.83 0.34 4.86
CA ASN A 101 -10.03 0.16 3.64
C ASN A 101 -8.57 -0.14 4.01
N ARG A 102 -8.01 0.64 4.95
CA ARG A 102 -6.64 0.48 5.44
C ARG A 102 -6.41 -0.88 6.10
N ILE A 103 -7.39 -1.41 6.83
CA ILE A 103 -7.32 -2.76 7.43
C ILE A 103 -7.08 -3.83 6.36
N VAL A 104 -7.85 -3.79 5.27
CA VAL A 104 -7.71 -4.76 4.19
C VAL A 104 -6.40 -4.54 3.44
N GLU A 105 -6.03 -3.28 3.18
CA GLU A 105 -4.78 -2.92 2.53
C GLU A 105 -3.55 -3.43 3.29
N GLU A 106 -3.42 -3.14 4.58
CA GLU A 106 -2.28 -3.60 5.38
C GLU A 106 -2.22 -5.12 5.51
N SER A 107 -3.38 -5.78 5.62
CA SER A 107 -3.46 -7.24 5.64
C SER A 107 -2.95 -7.85 4.33
N MET A 108 -3.33 -7.26 3.20
CA MET A 108 -2.91 -7.69 1.87
C MET A 108 -1.42 -7.43 1.63
N ILE A 109 -0.91 -6.27 2.04
CA ILE A 109 0.52 -5.94 1.95
C ILE A 109 1.36 -6.92 2.78
N ALA A 110 0.93 -7.24 4.01
CA ALA A 110 1.59 -8.21 4.87
C ALA A 110 1.61 -9.62 4.24
N ALA A 111 0.48 -10.08 3.68
CA ALA A 111 0.41 -11.38 3.00
C ALA A 111 1.30 -11.43 1.76
N ASN A 112 1.32 -10.36 0.97
CA ASN A 112 2.15 -10.24 -0.23
C ASN A 112 3.64 -10.23 0.12
N LEU A 113 4.04 -9.56 1.20
CA LEU A 113 5.41 -9.60 1.70
C LEU A 113 5.81 -11.01 2.15
N CYS A 114 4.91 -11.72 2.85
CA CYS A 114 5.13 -13.11 3.23
C CYS A 114 5.40 -14.01 2.02
N ALA A 115 4.58 -13.87 0.98
CA ALA A 115 4.74 -14.65 -0.23
C ALA A 115 6.03 -14.27 -0.99
N ALA A 116 6.38 -12.98 -1.04
CA ALA A 116 7.64 -12.51 -1.63
C ALA A 116 8.86 -13.15 -0.96
N ARG A 117 8.89 -13.15 0.39
CA ARG A 117 9.95 -13.77 1.20
C ARG A 117 10.04 -15.28 0.95
N VAL A 118 8.91 -15.98 1.03
CA VAL A 118 8.89 -17.44 0.86
C VAL A 118 9.30 -17.86 -0.56
N LEU A 119 8.86 -17.17 -1.60
CA LEU A 119 9.28 -17.46 -2.98
C LEU A 119 10.78 -17.21 -3.18
N ARG A 120 11.29 -16.10 -2.64
CA ARG A 120 12.72 -15.76 -2.70
C ARG A 120 13.56 -16.84 -2.01
N ASP A 121 13.17 -17.23 -0.80
CA ASP A 121 13.98 -18.10 0.05
C ASP A 121 13.88 -19.58 -0.33
N LYS A 122 12.73 -20.03 -0.86
CA LYS A 122 12.51 -21.44 -1.24
C LYS A 122 12.74 -21.74 -2.71
N LEU A 123 12.39 -20.82 -3.61
CA LEU A 123 12.45 -21.05 -5.06
C LEU A 123 13.50 -20.18 -5.75
N GLY A 124 13.82 -19.00 -5.21
CA GLY A 124 14.74 -18.04 -5.83
C GLY A 124 14.16 -17.29 -7.03
N PHE A 125 12.92 -17.58 -7.42
CA PHE A 125 12.20 -16.93 -8.51
C PHE A 125 10.70 -16.87 -8.22
N GLY A 126 9.99 -16.02 -8.95
CA GLY A 126 8.55 -15.79 -8.80
C GLY A 126 8.10 -14.60 -9.62
N ILE A 127 6.80 -14.31 -9.67
CA ILE A 127 6.28 -13.15 -10.39
C ILE A 127 6.25 -11.95 -9.44
N TYR A 128 7.32 -11.16 -9.42
CA TYR A 128 7.45 -9.96 -8.58
C TYR A 128 6.97 -8.72 -9.29
N ASN A 129 6.43 -7.77 -8.52
CA ASN A 129 6.29 -6.39 -8.97
C ASN A 129 7.46 -5.60 -8.40
N VAL A 130 8.32 -5.12 -9.29
CA VAL A 130 9.57 -4.46 -8.96
C VAL A 130 9.48 -2.99 -9.38
N HIS A 131 10.08 -2.10 -8.59
CA HIS A 131 10.08 -0.68 -8.91
C HIS A 131 11.47 -0.09 -8.71
N THR A 132 12.18 0.24 -9.77
CA THR A 132 13.60 0.69 -9.66
C THR A 132 13.78 2.06 -9.01
N GLY A 133 12.71 2.83 -8.83
CA GLY A 133 12.75 4.16 -8.21
C GLY A 133 12.98 5.22 -9.30
N PHE A 134 14.22 5.68 -9.39
CA PHE A 134 14.68 6.54 -10.47
C PHE A 134 15.60 5.76 -11.40
N ASP A 135 15.54 6.08 -12.70
CA ASP A 135 16.50 5.56 -13.66
C ASP A 135 17.89 6.14 -13.36
N PRO A 136 18.94 5.31 -13.22
CA PRO A 136 20.32 5.76 -13.05
C PRO A 136 20.76 6.79 -14.11
N ALA A 137 20.28 6.66 -15.35
CA ALA A 137 20.59 7.62 -16.42
C ALA A 137 20.03 9.03 -16.16
N ASN A 138 19.04 9.15 -15.27
CA ASN A 138 18.38 10.41 -14.93
C ASN A 138 18.80 10.97 -13.55
N ALA A 139 19.65 10.27 -12.79
CA ALA A 139 19.99 10.63 -11.42
C ALA A 139 20.63 12.03 -11.31
N ASP A 140 21.62 12.32 -12.16
CA ASP A 140 22.28 13.63 -12.19
C ASP A 140 21.31 14.76 -12.59
N ALA A 141 20.44 14.49 -13.56
CA ALA A 141 19.44 15.45 -14.03
C ALA A 141 18.38 15.74 -12.94
N LEU A 142 17.99 14.71 -12.18
CA LEU A 142 17.10 14.83 -11.01
C LEU A 142 17.75 15.70 -9.93
N ALA A 143 18.98 15.39 -9.54
CA ALA A 143 19.72 16.12 -8.51
C ALA A 143 19.93 17.59 -8.92
N ALA A 144 20.30 17.85 -10.17
CA ALA A 144 20.47 19.20 -10.70
C ALA A 144 19.15 19.99 -10.66
N LEU A 145 18.03 19.38 -11.07
CA LEU A 145 16.73 20.04 -11.03
C LEU A 145 16.32 20.38 -9.59
N LEU A 146 16.41 19.44 -8.66
CA LEU A 146 16.05 19.66 -7.25
C LEU A 146 16.91 20.78 -6.63
N LYS A 147 18.21 20.82 -6.97
CA LYS A 147 19.14 21.86 -6.52
C LYS A 147 18.71 23.26 -6.98
N THR A 148 18.21 23.42 -8.20
CA THR A 148 17.68 24.72 -8.68
C THR A 148 16.46 25.22 -7.89
N HIS A 149 15.79 24.31 -7.19
CA HIS A 149 14.65 24.60 -6.32
C HIS A 149 15.02 24.57 -4.82
N GLY A 150 16.30 24.54 -4.48
CA GLY A 150 16.80 24.60 -3.10
C GLY A 150 16.81 23.27 -2.35
N LEU A 151 16.48 22.15 -3.00
CA LEU A 151 16.48 20.81 -2.39
C LEU A 151 17.75 20.06 -2.84
N HIS A 152 18.61 19.71 -1.88
CA HIS A 152 19.88 19.05 -2.16
C HIS A 152 19.75 17.55 -2.00
N VAL A 153 19.98 16.81 -3.08
CA VAL A 153 19.98 15.34 -3.12
C VAL A 153 21.25 14.89 -3.81
N ASP A 154 21.85 13.84 -3.28
CA ASP A 154 22.98 13.15 -3.91
C ASP A 154 22.47 12.15 -4.96
N ALA A 155 23.11 12.15 -6.13
CA ALA A 155 22.68 11.34 -7.28
C ALA A 155 22.94 9.83 -7.06
N GLU A 156 23.90 9.45 -6.24
CA GLU A 156 24.13 8.05 -5.89
C GLU A 156 23.18 7.62 -4.76
N GLU A 157 23.00 8.48 -3.75
CA GLU A 157 22.11 8.22 -2.61
C GLU A 157 20.67 7.96 -3.10
N VAL A 158 20.17 8.75 -4.07
CA VAL A 158 18.78 8.64 -4.57
C VAL A 158 18.49 7.33 -5.33
N LEU A 159 19.53 6.60 -5.75
CA LEU A 159 19.41 5.28 -6.38
C LEU A 159 19.37 4.13 -5.36
N THR A 160 19.57 4.45 -4.07
CA THR A 160 19.38 3.51 -2.96
C THR A 160 17.94 3.59 -2.45
N LEU A 161 17.45 2.50 -1.83
CA LEU A 161 16.13 2.51 -1.18
C LEU A 161 16.05 3.60 -0.11
N GLU A 162 17.09 3.74 0.71
CA GLU A 162 17.14 4.71 1.81
C GLU A 162 17.08 6.15 1.29
N GLY A 163 17.88 6.49 0.27
CA GLY A 163 17.86 7.82 -0.34
C GLY A 163 16.57 8.12 -1.09
N PHE A 164 15.99 7.13 -1.78
CA PHE A 164 14.67 7.25 -2.40
C PHE A 164 13.59 7.54 -1.33
N CYS A 165 13.60 6.82 -0.21
CA CYS A 165 12.70 7.04 0.92
C CYS A 165 12.86 8.44 1.54
N LYS A 166 14.11 8.87 1.77
CA LYS A 166 14.45 10.18 2.31
C LYS A 166 13.92 11.30 1.41
N LEU A 167 14.23 11.26 0.12
CA LEU A 167 13.73 12.24 -0.85
C LEU A 167 12.19 12.26 -0.88
N ARG A 168 11.53 11.10 -0.85
CA ARG A 168 10.06 11.05 -0.85
C ARG A 168 9.46 11.74 0.38
N ARG A 169 10.01 11.49 1.57
CA ARG A 169 9.59 12.14 2.82
C ARG A 169 9.80 13.65 2.77
N GLU A 170 10.93 14.11 2.23
CA GLU A 170 11.19 15.54 2.03
C GLU A 170 10.22 16.21 1.05
N LEU A 171 9.85 15.53 -0.03
CA LEU A 171 8.84 16.00 -0.99
C LEU A 171 7.45 16.03 -0.38
N ASP A 172 7.10 15.03 0.43
CA ASP A 172 5.80 14.97 1.11
C ASP A 172 5.68 16.03 2.22
N ALA A 173 6.79 16.47 2.81
CA ALA A 173 6.84 17.58 3.76
C ALA A 173 6.72 18.96 3.11
N GLN A 174 6.81 19.07 1.78
CA GLN A 174 6.68 20.35 1.10
C GLN A 174 5.26 20.92 1.20
N PRO A 175 5.10 22.26 1.26
CA PRO A 175 3.78 22.90 1.31
C PRO A 175 2.90 22.62 0.08
N SER A 176 3.52 22.28 -1.06
CA SER A 176 2.80 21.98 -2.29
C SER A 176 3.45 20.80 -3.02
N GLY A 177 2.64 20.07 -3.81
CA GLY A 177 3.12 19.00 -4.69
C GLY A 177 3.86 19.48 -5.94
N PHE A 178 4.27 20.75 -6.00
CA PHE A 178 4.96 21.31 -7.16
C PHE A 178 6.24 20.55 -7.48
N LEU A 179 7.15 20.37 -6.52
CA LEU A 179 8.41 19.65 -6.75
C LEU A 179 8.18 18.18 -7.12
N ASP A 180 7.26 17.49 -6.44
CA ASP A 180 6.84 16.12 -6.79
C ASP A 180 6.38 16.04 -8.26
N SER A 181 5.59 17.01 -8.73
CA SER A 181 5.15 17.04 -10.13
C SER A 181 6.28 17.21 -11.14
N ARG A 182 7.33 17.97 -10.80
CA ARG A 182 8.46 18.24 -11.70
C ARG A 182 9.38 17.05 -11.89
N ILE A 183 9.47 16.19 -10.87
CA ILE A 183 10.31 15.01 -10.90
C ILE A 183 9.61 13.75 -11.41
N ARG A 184 8.27 13.76 -11.59
CA ARG A 184 7.51 12.60 -12.13
C ARG A 184 8.11 12.03 -13.40
N ARG A 185 8.64 12.89 -14.28
CA ARG A 185 9.27 12.47 -15.55
C ARG A 185 10.53 11.61 -15.40
N PHE A 186 11.12 11.58 -14.20
CA PHE A 186 12.31 10.79 -13.89
C PHE A 186 11.98 9.49 -13.13
N GLN A 187 10.74 9.34 -12.66
CA GLN A 187 10.30 8.17 -11.92
C GLN A 187 10.06 7.01 -12.90
N SER A 188 10.63 5.85 -12.59
CA SER A 188 10.34 4.61 -13.29
C SER A 188 8.93 4.13 -12.95
N PHE A 189 8.34 3.29 -13.80
CA PHE A 189 7.11 2.59 -13.49
C PHE A 189 7.41 1.28 -12.76
N ALA A 190 6.40 0.74 -12.08
CA ALA A 190 6.48 -0.62 -11.58
C ALA A 190 6.42 -1.61 -12.76
N GLU A 191 7.28 -2.63 -12.72
CA GLU A 191 7.43 -3.64 -13.76
C GLU A 191 7.26 -5.04 -13.17
N ILE A 192 6.88 -5.99 -14.02
CA ILE A 192 6.79 -7.40 -13.64
C ILE A 192 8.14 -8.05 -13.93
N SER A 193 8.71 -8.73 -12.93
CA SER A 193 9.97 -9.45 -13.03
C SER A 193 9.82 -10.89 -12.55
N THR A 194 10.60 -11.82 -13.13
CA THR A 194 10.73 -13.20 -12.64
C THR A 194 11.72 -13.33 -11.49
N GLU A 195 12.52 -12.30 -11.26
CA GLU A 195 13.56 -12.22 -10.24
C GLU A 195 13.19 -11.17 -9.18
N PRO A 196 13.57 -11.41 -7.91
CA PRO A 196 13.39 -10.42 -6.85
C PRO A 196 14.26 -9.19 -7.12
N GLY A 197 13.70 -7.99 -7.00
CA GLY A 197 14.40 -6.71 -7.11
C GLY A 197 14.66 -6.02 -5.76
N ARG A 198 15.29 -4.84 -5.81
CA ARG A 198 15.65 -4.03 -4.62
C ARG A 198 14.44 -3.44 -3.90
N ILE A 199 13.47 -2.98 -4.67
CA ILE A 199 12.18 -2.47 -4.21
C ILE A 199 11.17 -3.42 -4.84
N SER A 200 10.74 -4.43 -4.09
CA SER A 200 9.95 -5.52 -4.64
C SER A 200 8.86 -5.90 -3.68
N VAL A 201 7.64 -5.90 -4.19
CA VAL A 201 6.50 -6.48 -3.50
C VAL A 201 5.88 -7.47 -4.46
N LEU A 202 5.62 -8.68 -3.99
CA LEU A 202 4.91 -9.66 -4.81
C LEU A 202 3.47 -9.19 -5.00
N VAL A 203 3.02 -8.99 -6.25
CA VAL A 203 1.58 -8.79 -6.51
C VAL A 203 0.94 -10.16 -6.50
N LEU A 204 0.54 -10.65 -5.31
CA LEU A 204 -0.59 -11.57 -5.29
C LEU A 204 -1.85 -10.71 -5.35
N ARG A 205 -2.47 -10.71 -6.51
CA ARG A 205 -3.89 -10.38 -6.61
C ARG A 205 -4.65 -11.55 -6.00
N LEU A 206 -4.71 -11.65 -4.67
CA LEU A 206 -5.73 -12.49 -4.02
C LEU A 206 -7.06 -11.79 -4.30
N MET A 207 -7.68 -12.10 -5.43
CA MET A 207 -8.96 -11.50 -5.81
C MET A 207 -10.08 -12.10 -4.96
N PRO A 208 -10.76 -11.35 -4.09
CA PRO A 208 -12.16 -11.65 -3.82
C PRO A 208 -12.99 -11.27 -5.07
N PRO A 209 -14.18 -11.85 -5.29
CA PRO A 209 -15.04 -11.48 -6.40
C PRO A 209 -15.60 -10.07 -6.17
N GLY A 210 -15.02 -9.06 -6.81
CA GLY A 210 -15.51 -7.68 -6.80
C GLY A 210 -14.50 -6.66 -7.33
N PRO A 211 -14.95 -5.48 -7.82
CA PRO A 211 -14.06 -4.38 -8.17
C PRO A 211 -13.55 -3.74 -6.87
N LEU A 212 -12.34 -4.11 -6.44
CA LEU A 212 -11.65 -3.35 -5.41
C LEU A 212 -10.80 -2.25 -6.06
N PRO A 213 -10.66 -1.09 -5.41
CA PRO A 213 -9.75 -0.05 -5.85
C PRO A 213 -8.34 -0.63 -5.98
N SER A 214 -7.56 -0.10 -6.91
CA SER A 214 -6.15 -0.43 -7.03
C SER A 214 -5.48 -0.20 -5.69
N VAL A 215 -5.14 -1.27 -4.97
CA VAL A 215 -4.24 -1.19 -3.83
C VAL A 215 -2.95 -0.61 -4.40
N SER A 216 -2.69 0.67 -4.10
CA SER A 216 -1.45 1.30 -4.46
C SER A 216 -0.42 0.63 -3.58
N MET A 217 0.24 -0.40 -4.12
CA MET A 217 1.27 -1.15 -3.41
C MET A 217 2.47 -0.23 -3.26
N ALA A 218 2.41 0.60 -2.22
CA ALA A 218 3.53 1.34 -1.69
C ALA A 218 4.31 0.38 -0.79
N ILE A 219 5.56 0.13 -1.16
CA ILE A 219 6.53 -0.74 -0.49
C ILE A 219 6.63 -0.38 0.99
#